data_AF-A0A0A2EPA1-F1
#
_entry.id   AF-A0A0A2EPA1-F1
#
_cell.length_a   1.000
_cell.length_b   1.000
_cell.length_c   1.000
_cell.angle_alpha   90.00
_cell.angle_beta   90.00
_cell.angle_gamma   90.00
#
_symmetry.space_group_name_H-M   'P 1'
#
loop_
_entity.id
_entity.type
_entity.pdbx_description
1 polymer ?
#
loop_
_entity_poly.entity_id
_entity_poly.type
_entity_poly.pdbx_seq_one_letter_code
_entity_poly.pdbx_strand_id
1 'polypeptide(L)'
;MSDDKSTVFQDLKEYLQTEFEIFKLNLLEKMAKILTLIVGIIIAAVLSLIAIAYFSVMLFDLFNQLTGSNFWATILMIVLFLIFSVFIVIFSEKLFLNYFIKKIYSVLFQSSDKAKDQPQNTENIPQI
;
A
#
# COMPACT_ATOMS: atom_id res chain seq x y z
N MET A 1 16.76 -11.63 -54.57
CA MET A 1 16.06 -12.31 -53.45
C MET A 1 16.68 -12.00 -52.08
N SER A 2 17.48 -10.94 -51.96
CA SER A 2 18.24 -10.62 -50.73
C SER A 2 17.64 -9.47 -49.91
N ASP A 3 16.76 -8.67 -50.53
CA ASP A 3 16.15 -7.47 -49.92
C ASP A 3 15.07 -7.79 -48.88
N ASP A 4 14.38 -8.92 -49.02
CA ASP A 4 13.25 -9.33 -48.16
C ASP A 4 13.69 -9.62 -46.70
N LYS A 5 14.87 -10.20 -46.52
CA LYS A 5 15.40 -10.51 -45.17
C LYS A 5 15.75 -9.24 -44.39
N SER A 6 16.29 -8.21 -45.04
CA SER A 6 16.66 -6.97 -44.33
C SER A 6 15.44 -6.21 -43.82
N THR A 7 14.34 -6.20 -44.56
CA THR A 7 13.07 -5.59 -44.15
C THR A 7 12.46 -6.30 -42.95
N VAL A 8 12.39 -7.64 -42.97
CA VAL A 8 11.85 -8.42 -41.85
C VAL A 8 12.67 -8.24 -40.57
N PHE A 9 14.01 -8.19 -40.68
CA PHE A 9 14.88 -7.92 -39.54
C PHE A 9 14.73 -6.48 -39.00
N GLN A 10 14.42 -5.52 -39.87
CA GLN A 10 14.21 -4.13 -39.49
C GLN A 10 12.87 -3.93 -38.78
N ASP A 11 11.80 -4.54 -39.30
CA ASP A 11 10.47 -4.53 -38.68
C ASP A 11 10.48 -5.23 -37.32
N LEU A 12 11.19 -6.35 -37.19
CA LEU A 12 11.36 -7.05 -35.91
C LEU A 12 12.08 -6.19 -34.87
N LYS A 13 13.08 -5.42 -35.32
CA LYS A 13 13.86 -4.52 -34.46
C LYS A 13 13.01 -3.34 -33.99
N GLU A 14 12.22 -2.75 -34.88
CA GLU A 14 11.28 -1.66 -34.54
C GLU A 14 10.20 -2.14 -33.55
N TYR A 15 9.68 -3.35 -33.77
CA TYR A 15 8.71 -3.97 -32.86
C TYR A 15 9.31 -4.20 -31.47
N LEU A 16 10.51 -4.80 -31.39
CA LEU A 16 11.22 -5.03 -30.12
C LEU A 16 11.56 -3.72 -29.40
N GLN A 17 11.93 -2.69 -30.15
CA GLN A 17 12.24 -1.38 -29.59
C GLN A 17 10.99 -0.72 -28.99
N THR A 18 9.85 -0.85 -29.67
CA THR A 18 8.56 -0.35 -29.19
C THR A 18 8.11 -1.09 -27.93
N GLU A 19 8.19 -2.42 -27.91
CA GLU A 19 7.87 -3.22 -26.71
C GLU A 19 8.78 -2.87 -25.52
N PHE A 20 10.06 -2.63 -25.77
CA PHE A 20 11.00 -2.21 -24.74
C PHE A 20 10.67 -0.81 -24.19
N GLU A 21 10.24 0.11 -25.06
CA GLU A 21 9.82 1.45 -24.66
C GLU A 21 8.54 1.43 -23.83
N ILE A 22 7.55 0.62 -24.22
CA ILE A 22 6.32 0.37 -23.44
C ILE A 22 6.66 -0.26 -22.08
N PHE A 23 7.56 -1.24 -22.04
CA PHE A 23 8.02 -1.86 -20.81
C PHE A 23 8.68 -0.86 -19.87
N LYS A 24 9.58 -0.02 -20.40
CA LYS A 24 10.24 1.05 -19.63
C LYS A 24 9.22 2.05 -19.06
N LEU A 25 8.23 2.45 -19.85
CA LEU A 25 7.16 3.35 -19.39
C LEU A 25 6.36 2.73 -18.24
N ASN A 26 5.96 1.47 -18.39
CA ASN A 26 5.16 0.74 -17.40
C ASN A 26 5.94 0.50 -16.09
N LEU A 27 7.24 0.22 -16.20
CA LEU A 27 8.13 0.16 -15.03
C LEU A 27 8.21 1.51 -14.32
N LEU A 28 8.39 2.60 -15.07
CA LEU A 28 8.48 3.94 -14.49
C LEU A 28 7.19 4.32 -13.75
N GLU A 29 6.03 4.03 -14.33
CA GLU A 29 4.73 4.27 -13.70
C GLU A 29 4.55 3.46 -12.41
N LYS A 30 4.88 2.16 -12.43
CA LYS A 30 4.80 1.31 -11.23
C LYS A 30 5.75 1.78 -10.13
N MET A 31 6.98 2.14 -10.49
CA MET A 31 7.98 2.67 -9.54
C MET A 31 7.51 3.98 -8.91
N ALA A 32 6.94 4.90 -9.70
CA ALA A 32 6.38 6.14 -9.19
C ALA A 32 5.25 5.89 -8.17
N LYS A 33 4.31 4.98 -8.47
CA LYS A 33 3.22 4.62 -7.54
C LYS A 33 3.73 4.03 -6.23
N ILE A 34 4.73 3.13 -6.29
CA ILE A 34 5.36 2.55 -5.10
C ILE A 34 6.05 3.65 -4.29
N LEU A 35 6.77 4.55 -4.94
CA LEU A 35 7.47 5.66 -4.28
C LEU A 35 6.48 6.57 -3.55
N THR A 36 5.38 6.96 -4.19
CA THR A 36 4.31 7.75 -3.56
C THR A 36 3.71 7.03 -2.35
N LEU A 37 3.46 5.73 -2.46
CA LEU A 37 2.95 4.93 -1.34
C LEU A 37 3.94 4.90 -0.17
N ILE A 38 5.23 4.68 -0.44
CA ILE A 38 6.28 4.66 0.59
C ILE A 38 6.35 6.00 1.30
N VAL A 39 6.40 7.11 0.56
CA VAL A 39 6.42 8.46 1.13
C VAL A 39 5.18 8.71 1.98
N GLY A 40 4.00 8.32 1.50
CA GLY A 40 2.76 8.43 2.26
C GLY A 40 2.79 7.62 3.57
N ILE A 41 3.33 6.40 3.55
CA ILE A 41 3.50 5.57 4.75
C ILE A 41 4.47 6.23 5.73
N ILE A 42 5.60 6.76 5.26
CA ILE A 42 6.60 7.42 6.11
C ILE A 42 5.98 8.63 6.81
N ILE A 43 5.30 9.49 6.05
CA ILE A 43 4.62 10.68 6.60
C ILE A 43 3.60 10.25 7.66
N ALA A 44 2.73 9.29 7.33
CA ALA A 44 1.73 8.79 8.27
C ALA A 44 2.37 8.17 9.52
N ALA A 45 3.48 7.44 9.38
CA ALA A 45 4.21 6.86 10.50
C ALA A 45 4.80 7.94 11.42
N VAL A 46 5.40 8.99 10.87
CA VAL A 46 5.94 10.12 11.64
C VAL A 46 4.83 10.84 12.39
N LEU A 47 3.72 11.18 11.71
CA LEU A 47 2.56 11.81 12.35
C LEU A 47 1.95 10.93 13.44
N SER A 48 1.85 9.63 13.20
CA SER A 48 1.34 8.66 14.18
C SER A 48 2.25 8.58 15.41
N LEU A 49 3.58 8.54 15.23
CA LEU A 49 4.53 8.56 16.35
C LEU A 49 4.38 9.80 17.22
N ILE A 50 4.25 10.97 16.59
CA ILE A 50 4.03 12.24 17.29
C ILE A 50 2.71 12.19 18.07
N ALA A 51 1.61 11.74 17.43
CA ALA A 51 0.31 11.62 18.08
C ALA A 51 0.33 10.66 19.27
N ILE A 52 0.96 9.49 19.13
CA ILE A 52 1.10 8.50 20.20
C ILE A 52 1.92 9.06 21.37
N ALA A 53 3.00 9.81 21.09
CA ALA A 53 3.81 10.43 22.14
C ALA A 53 2.99 11.44 22.96
N TYR A 54 2.26 12.35 22.30
CA TYR A 54 1.39 13.30 22.99
C TYR A 54 0.24 12.62 23.74
N PHE A 55 -0.35 11.59 23.14
CA PHE A 55 -1.39 10.81 23.78
C PHE A 55 -0.88 10.11 25.05
N SER A 56 0.33 9.57 25.03
CA SER A 56 0.96 8.97 26.21
C SER A 56 1.16 9.99 27.32
N VAL A 57 1.61 11.20 27.00
CA VAL A 57 1.79 12.28 27.99
C VAL A 57 0.43 12.70 28.58
N MET A 58 -0.59 12.86 27.73
CA MET A 58 -1.95 13.17 28.16
C MET A 58 -2.52 12.11 29.11
N LEU A 59 -2.35 10.83 28.79
CA LEU A 59 -2.81 9.73 29.65
C LEU A 59 -2.09 9.69 30.99
N PHE A 60 -0.77 9.93 30.98
CA PHE A 60 -0.01 10.01 32.22
C PHE A 60 -0.53 11.13 33.12
N ASP A 61 -0.76 12.33 32.54
CA ASP A 61 -1.28 13.47 33.30
C ASP A 61 -2.69 13.20 33.84
N LEU A 62 -3.56 12.55 33.05
CA LEU A 62 -4.88 12.10 33.49
C LEU A 62 -4.80 11.16 34.70
N PHE A 63 -3.93 10.15 34.65
CA PHE A 63 -3.74 9.24 35.78
C PHE A 63 -3.12 9.93 36.99
N ASN A 64 -2.25 10.92 36.76
CA ASN A 64 -1.68 11.71 37.84
C ASN A 64 -2.73 12.56 38.55
N GLN A 65 -3.62 13.21 37.81
CA GLN A 65 -4.76 13.94 38.37
C GLN A 65 -5.74 13.03 39.13
N LEU A 66 -5.99 11.82 38.61
CA LEU A 66 -6.89 10.85 39.24
C LEU A 66 -6.33 10.26 40.56
N THR A 67 -5.03 10.00 40.61
CA THR A 67 -4.39 9.35 41.76
C THR A 67 -3.76 10.34 42.74
N GLY A 68 -3.56 11.60 42.32
CA GLY A 68 -2.86 12.63 43.09
C GLY A 68 -1.38 12.31 43.35
N SER A 69 -0.81 11.31 42.68
CA SER A 69 0.55 10.82 42.93
C SER A 69 1.22 10.33 41.65
N ASN A 70 2.37 10.92 41.33
CA ASN A 70 3.20 10.50 40.20
C ASN A 70 3.57 9.01 40.26
N PHE A 71 3.71 8.44 41.46
CA PHE A 71 4.09 7.03 41.65
C PHE A 71 3.00 6.08 41.12
N TRP A 72 1.75 6.29 41.53
CA TRP A 72 0.62 5.46 41.11
C TRP A 72 0.27 5.65 39.63
N ALA A 73 0.37 6.88 39.13
CA ALA A 73 0.21 7.16 37.70
C ALA A 73 1.22 6.40 36.83
N THR A 74 2.47 6.31 37.29
CA THR A 74 3.54 5.55 36.61
C THR A 74 3.22 4.06 36.57
N ILE A 75 2.77 3.48 37.69
CA ILE A 75 2.39 2.06 37.75
C ILE A 75 1.23 1.77 36.79
N LEU A 76 0.21 2.63 36.76
CA LEU A 76 -0.93 2.48 35.84
C LEU A 76 -0.50 2.56 34.38
N MET A 77 0.41 3.47 34.01
CA MET A 77 0.94 3.53 32.65
C MET A 77 1.72 2.29 32.26
N ILE A 78 2.54 1.73 33.17
CA ILE A 78 3.30 0.49 32.90
C ILE A 78 2.35 -0.67 32.63
N VAL A 79 1.32 -0.83 33.47
CA VAL A 79 0.31 -1.89 33.31
C VAL A 79 -0.45 -1.70 31.99
N LEU A 80 -0.83 -0.46 31.67
CA LEU A 80 -1.54 -0.16 30.42
C LEU A 80 -0.69 -0.49 29.18
N PHE A 81 0.59 -0.13 29.17
CA PHE A 81 1.48 -0.46 28.05
C PHE A 81 1.74 -1.97 27.91
N LEU A 82 1.79 -2.71 29.03
CA LEU A 82 1.86 -4.17 29.00
C LEU A 82 0.62 -4.77 28.31
N ILE A 83 -0.57 -4.28 28.63
CA ILE A 83 -1.82 -4.71 28.00
C ILE A 83 -1.80 -4.41 26.50
N PHE A 84 -1.41 -3.18 26.11
CA PHE A 84 -1.27 -2.81 24.71
C PHE A 84 -0.27 -3.70 23.96
N SER A 85 0.87 -4.04 24.59
CA SER A 85 1.88 -4.92 24.01
C SER A 85 1.30 -6.29 23.67
N VAL A 86 0.57 -6.91 24.61
CA VAL A 86 -0.11 -8.20 24.37
C VAL A 86 -1.15 -8.07 23.25
N PHE A 87 -1.93 -6.99 23.25
CA PHE A 87 -2.94 -6.74 22.23
C PHE A 87 -2.33 -6.63 20.82
N ILE A 88 -1.21 -5.91 20.70
CA ILE A 88 -0.47 -5.75 19.46
C ILE A 88 0.06 -7.10 18.96
N VAL A 89 0.64 -7.94 19.83
CA VAL A 89 1.16 -9.25 19.42
C VAL A 89 0.04 -10.11 18.82
N ILE A 90 -1.12 -10.16 19.47
CA ILE A 90 -2.27 -10.96 19.00
C ILE A 90 -2.83 -10.43 17.67
N PHE A 91 -2.93 -9.11 17.52
CA PHE A 91 -3.49 -8.49 16.31
C PHE A 91 -2.47 -8.35 15.17
N SER A 92 -1.16 -8.48 15.46
CA SER A 92 -0.09 -8.20 14.51
C SER A 92 -0.20 -8.99 13.21
N GLU A 93 -0.53 -10.28 13.30
CA GLU A 93 -0.68 -11.18 12.15
C GLU A 93 -1.79 -10.72 11.21
N LYS A 94 -2.91 -10.23 11.76
CA LYS A 94 -4.08 -9.80 10.98
C LYS A 94 -3.92 -8.39 10.42
N LEU A 95 -3.29 -7.49 11.17
CA LEU A 95 -3.18 -6.07 10.79
C LEU A 95 -2.05 -5.81 9.80
N PHE A 96 -0.87 -6.42 9.98
CA PHE A 96 0.30 -6.07 9.19
C PHE A 96 0.42 -6.92 7.93
N LEU A 97 0.44 -8.25 8.04
CA LEU A 97 0.67 -9.10 6.85
C LEU A 97 -0.44 -8.92 5.82
N ASN A 98 -1.70 -9.06 6.23
CA ASN A 98 -2.81 -9.10 5.28
C ASN A 98 -3.07 -7.74 4.62
N TYR A 99 -2.88 -6.64 5.36
CA TYR A 99 -3.06 -5.29 4.81
C TYR A 99 -1.91 -4.91 3.85
N PHE A 100 -0.65 -5.14 4.23
CA PHE A 100 0.49 -4.80 3.39
C PHE A 100 0.54 -5.65 2.13
N ILE A 101 0.33 -6.96 2.23
CA ILE A 101 0.33 -7.85 1.06
C ILE A 101 -0.78 -7.44 0.09
N LYS A 102 -2.01 -7.20 0.58
CA LYS A 102 -3.13 -6.80 -0.27
C LYS A 102 -2.90 -5.44 -0.92
N LYS A 103 -2.29 -4.49 -0.22
CA LYS A 103 -2.02 -3.14 -0.74
C LYS A 103 -0.89 -3.14 -1.77
N ILE A 104 0.20 -3.87 -1.51
CA ILE A 104 1.29 -4.06 -2.47
C ILE A 104 0.78 -4.80 -3.71
N TYR A 105 0.02 -5.88 -3.53
CA TYR A 105 -0.60 -6.61 -4.64
C TYR A 105 -1.49 -5.68 -5.48
N SER A 106 -2.33 -4.86 -4.85
CA SER A 106 -3.14 -3.89 -5.59
C SER A 106 -2.28 -2.87 -6.36
N VAL A 107 -1.22 -2.31 -5.77
CA VAL A 107 -0.40 -1.34 -6.51
C VAL A 107 0.38 -1.98 -7.66
N LEU A 108 0.82 -3.23 -7.51
CA LEU A 108 1.57 -3.95 -8.54
C LEU A 108 0.69 -4.55 -9.64
N PHE A 109 -0.50 -5.07 -9.31
CA PHE A 109 -1.36 -5.83 -10.23
C PHE A 109 -2.65 -5.11 -10.65
N GLN A 110 -3.12 -4.09 -9.93
CA GLN A 110 -4.36 -3.37 -10.27
C GLN A 110 -4.22 -2.45 -11.49
N SER A 111 -3.02 -2.30 -12.06
CA SER A 111 -2.84 -1.73 -13.40
C SER A 111 -3.19 -2.70 -14.54
N SER A 112 -3.33 -4.02 -14.29
CA SER A 112 -3.70 -5.00 -15.33
C SER A 112 -5.20 -5.29 -15.40
N ASP A 113 -5.96 -5.02 -14.34
CA ASP A 113 -7.38 -5.42 -14.27
C ASP A 113 -8.38 -4.31 -14.65
N LYS A 114 -7.92 -3.12 -15.04
CA LYS A 114 -8.81 -2.09 -15.62
C LYS A 114 -9.21 -2.36 -17.07
N ALA A 115 -8.89 -3.55 -17.62
CA ALA A 115 -9.33 -4.01 -18.94
C ALA A 115 -10.43 -5.10 -18.88
N LYS A 116 -11.14 -5.26 -17.75
CA LYS A 116 -12.28 -6.17 -17.63
C LYS A 116 -13.55 -5.57 -17.01
N ASP A 117 -13.73 -4.27 -17.13
CA ASP A 117 -15.04 -3.64 -16.98
C ASP A 117 -15.53 -3.13 -18.35
N GLN A 118 -15.80 -4.05 -19.29
CA GLN A 118 -16.77 -3.77 -20.34
C GLN A 118 -18.15 -4.18 -19.80
N PRO A 119 -19.11 -3.27 -19.66
CA PRO A 119 -20.52 -3.64 -19.54
C PRO A 119 -21.01 -4.11 -20.91
N GLN A 120 -20.74 -5.37 -21.27
CA GLN A 120 -21.45 -6.02 -22.37
C GLN A 120 -22.74 -6.62 -21.82
N ASN A 121 -23.81 -5.83 -21.86
CA ASN A 121 -25.08 -6.32 -22.41
C ASN A 121 -25.99 -5.12 -22.72
N THR A 122 -25.85 -4.57 -23.91
CA THR A 122 -26.98 -3.93 -24.58
C THR A 122 -27.34 -4.83 -25.75
N GLU A 123 -28.65 -4.99 -25.95
CA GLU A 123 -29.33 -5.25 -27.22
C GLU A 123 -29.82 -6.69 -27.50
N ASN A 124 -31.12 -6.86 -27.21
CA ASN A 124 -32.16 -7.48 -28.05
C ASN A 124 -31.78 -8.62 -28.99
N ILE A 125 -32.44 -9.77 -28.79
CA ILE A 125 -32.92 -10.60 -29.90
C ILE A 125 -34.41 -10.94 -29.65
N PRO A 126 -35.34 -10.54 -30.53
CA PRO A 126 -36.75 -10.92 -30.45
C PRO A 126 -37.00 -12.19 -31.28
N GLN A 127 -37.49 -13.30 -30.70
CA GLN A 127 -38.09 -14.49 -31.37
C GLN A 127 -38.82 -15.33 -30.30
N ILE A 128 -40.07 -15.82 -30.37
CA ILE A 128 -41.11 -15.97 -31.41
C ILE A 128 -42.47 -15.77 -30.71
#